data_AF-A0A3M1GLT0-F1
#
_entry.id   AF-A0A3M1GLT0-F1
#
_cell.length_a   1.000
_cell.length_b   1.000
_cell.length_c   1.000
_cell.angle_alpha   90.00
_cell.angle_beta   90.00
_cell.angle_gamma   90.00
#
_symmetry.space_group_name_H-M   'P 1'
#
loop_
_entity.id
_entity.type
_entity.pdbx_description
1 polymer ?
#
loop_
_entity_poly.entity_id
_entity_poly.type
_entity_poly.pdbx_seq_one_letter_code
_entity_poly.pdbx_strand_id
1 'polypeptide(L)'
;MKRGIRIILLLLWLFLLGIAAVYAQEETPPDSGVLRADNRPRVRVVNGSLQVTSANVYIDGILYFQNVPSRFISNYVPLPDTGVPTHTIGIRAADSSDEGFLVESQAPLETGADYTILLWDNADGLTPPWVLLDENNQPIRAGFGAVRLVRAASTNTPPVEMCLSQRCGILTNEQRVSNYIQLEPETYGMGLRMVDATRPVNGVFPVTLDAGEVYSIFMFDPQEEGQLPQIVPYIDTKQRIAPTSDSGSPPAETPPYPSDPVPPPLYPPVTGAFLSPAARLWLGGLVVGLIAAGWLVWKRRPSPRLPSR
;
A
#
# COMPACT_ATOMS: atom_id res chain seq x y z
N MET A 1 -22.89 46.08 0.38
CA MET A 1 -23.04 44.61 0.53
C MET A 1 -22.73 43.78 -0.72
N LYS A 2 -23.07 44.20 -1.96
CA LYS A 2 -22.93 43.33 -3.15
C LYS A 2 -21.49 43.04 -3.63
N ARG A 3 -20.50 43.89 -3.31
CA ARG A 3 -19.10 43.68 -3.75
C ARG A 3 -18.33 42.65 -2.92
N GLY A 4 -18.55 42.59 -1.60
CA GLY A 4 -17.86 41.62 -0.73
C GLY A 4 -18.26 40.16 -0.98
N ILE A 5 -19.53 39.92 -1.33
CA ILE A 5 -20.04 38.57 -1.62
C ILE A 5 -19.40 38.00 -2.91
N ARG A 6 -19.13 38.84 -3.91
CA ARG A 6 -18.50 38.39 -5.16
C ARG A 6 -17.04 37.96 -4.97
N ILE A 7 -16.29 38.64 -4.11
CA ILE A 7 -14.89 38.29 -3.81
C ILE A 7 -14.81 36.98 -3.03
N ILE A 8 -15.68 36.80 -2.03
CA ILE A 8 -15.73 35.56 -1.25
C ILE A 8 -16.11 34.37 -2.13
N LEU A 9 -17.09 34.52 -3.03
CA LEU A 9 -17.48 33.45 -3.96
C LEU A 9 -16.36 33.11 -4.95
N LEU A 10 -15.60 34.11 -5.43
CA LEU A 10 -14.50 33.89 -6.36
C LEU A 10 -13.31 33.19 -5.69
N LEU A 11 -12.99 33.54 -4.44
CA LEU A 11 -11.97 32.85 -3.64
C LEU A 11 -12.39 31.43 -3.27
N LEU A 12 -13.67 31.21 -2.95
CA LEU A 12 -14.19 29.87 -2.67
C LEU A 12 -14.17 28.99 -3.93
N TRP A 13 -14.43 29.58 -5.10
CA TRP A 13 -14.37 28.89 -6.40
C TRP A 13 -12.93 28.56 -6.80
N LEU A 14 -11.97 29.46 -6.58
CA LEU A 14 -10.54 29.20 -6.79
C LEU A 14 -9.97 28.18 -5.79
N PHE A 15 -10.43 28.19 -4.54
CA PHE A 15 -10.05 27.20 -3.54
C PHE A 15 -10.59 25.80 -3.88
N LEU A 16 -11.83 25.72 -4.38
CA LEU A 16 -12.40 24.46 -4.88
C LEU A 16 -11.69 23.94 -6.14
N LEU A 17 -11.22 24.83 -7.03
CA LEU A 17 -10.41 24.46 -8.20
C LEU A 17 -8.98 24.03 -7.84
N GLY A 18 -8.36 24.68 -6.85
CA GLY A 18 -7.04 24.30 -6.35
C GLY A 18 -7.05 22.94 -5.63
N ILE A 19 -8.14 22.61 -4.95
CA ILE A 19 -8.33 21.29 -4.33
C ILE A 19 -8.51 20.20 -5.40
N ALA A 20 -9.28 20.45 -6.46
CA ALA A 20 -9.49 19.46 -7.51
C ALA A 20 -8.19 19.04 -8.24
N ALA A 21 -7.20 19.95 -8.36
CA ALA A 21 -5.93 19.65 -9.01
C ALA A 21 -4.96 18.83 -8.15
N VAL A 22 -5.09 18.85 -6.81
CA VAL A 22 -4.24 18.07 -5.89
C VAL A 22 -4.76 16.64 -5.70
N TYR A 23 -6.04 16.39 -5.98
CA TYR A 23 -6.66 15.06 -5.82
C TYR A 23 -6.86 14.27 -7.12
N ALA A 24 -6.45 14.82 -8.26
CA ALA A 24 -6.39 14.08 -9.52
C ALA A 24 -5.03 13.38 -9.67
N GLN A 25 -4.63 12.56 -8.68
CA GLN A 25 -3.88 11.38 -9.08
C GLN A 25 -4.93 10.44 -9.66
N GLU A 26 -4.94 10.31 -10.98
CA GLU A 26 -5.62 9.21 -11.64
C GLU A 26 -5.16 7.94 -10.91
N GLU A 27 -6.11 7.25 -10.27
CA GLU A 27 -5.95 5.84 -9.92
C GLU A 27 -5.72 5.14 -11.26
N THR A 28 -4.46 5.12 -11.69
CA THR A 28 -4.04 4.33 -12.83
C THR A 28 -4.44 2.90 -12.47
N PRO A 29 -5.31 2.27 -13.27
CA PRO A 29 -5.73 0.91 -12.99
C PRO A 29 -4.48 0.05 -12.79
N PRO A 30 -4.49 -0.90 -11.84
CA PRO A 30 -3.39 -1.85 -11.70
C PRO A 30 -3.05 -2.39 -13.08
N ASP A 31 -1.76 -2.29 -13.44
CA ASP A 31 -1.24 -2.60 -14.77
C ASP A 31 -1.86 -3.93 -15.22
N SER A 32 -2.62 -3.87 -16.30
CA SER A 32 -3.63 -4.86 -16.65
C SER A 32 -3.01 -6.10 -17.26
N GLY A 33 -2.03 -6.72 -16.59
CA GLY A 33 -1.52 -8.05 -16.90
C GLY A 33 -1.09 -8.27 -18.35
N VAL A 34 -0.88 -7.19 -19.12
CA VAL A 34 -0.46 -7.32 -20.49
C VAL A 34 0.99 -7.73 -20.40
N LEU A 35 1.25 -8.97 -20.83
CA LEU A 35 2.59 -9.52 -21.01
C LEU A 35 3.54 -8.41 -21.49
N ARG A 36 4.60 -8.20 -20.72
CA ARG A 36 5.66 -7.19 -20.93
C ARG A 36 5.90 -6.93 -22.41
N ALA A 37 5.45 -5.78 -22.92
CA ALA A 37 5.64 -5.46 -24.33
C ALA A 37 7.09 -5.03 -24.64
N ASP A 38 7.85 -4.60 -23.64
CA ASP A 38 9.13 -3.91 -23.83
C ASP A 38 10.34 -4.57 -23.16
N ASN A 39 10.14 -5.69 -22.45
CA ASN A 39 11.18 -6.42 -21.70
C ASN A 39 11.99 -5.54 -20.72
N ARG A 40 11.58 -4.32 -20.38
CA ARG A 40 12.39 -3.40 -19.55
C ARG A 40 12.37 -3.80 -18.07
N PRO A 41 13.42 -3.47 -17.28
CA PRO A 41 13.29 -3.52 -15.83
C PRO A 41 12.24 -2.51 -15.40
N ARG A 42 11.44 -2.84 -14.39
CA ARG A 42 10.53 -1.90 -13.76
C ARG A 42 10.82 -1.80 -12.29
N VAL A 43 10.68 -0.60 -11.75
CA VAL A 43 10.93 -0.33 -10.33
C VAL A 43 9.71 0.33 -9.73
N ARG A 44 9.44 0.06 -8.45
CA ARG A 44 8.60 0.89 -7.60
C ARG A 44 9.35 1.27 -6.34
N VAL A 45 8.89 2.31 -5.66
CA VAL A 45 9.43 2.74 -4.37
C VAL A 45 8.40 2.49 -3.28
N VAL A 46 8.85 1.91 -2.18
CA VAL A 46 8.10 1.82 -0.93
C VAL A 46 8.86 2.62 0.11
N ASN A 47 8.27 3.70 0.61
CA ASN A 47 8.89 4.50 1.65
C ASN A 47 8.44 4.00 3.03
N GLY A 48 9.22 3.10 3.63
CA GLY A 48 9.02 2.62 5.00
C GLY A 48 9.80 3.40 6.07
N SER A 49 10.49 4.49 5.69
CA SER A 49 11.27 5.31 6.61
C SER A 49 10.35 6.26 7.39
N LEU A 50 10.67 6.45 8.67
CA LEU A 50 10.11 7.49 9.55
C LEU A 50 11.00 8.73 9.63
N GLN A 51 12.30 8.59 9.35
CA GLN A 51 13.29 9.68 9.32
C GLN A 51 13.12 10.56 8.08
N VAL A 52 12.61 10.02 6.97
CA VAL A 52 12.36 10.76 5.72
C VAL A 52 10.87 10.86 5.44
N THR A 53 10.29 12.01 5.77
CA THR A 53 8.86 12.30 5.60
C THR A 53 8.42 12.19 4.13
N SER A 54 9.29 12.58 3.21
CA SER A 54 9.10 12.49 1.76
C SER A 54 10.44 12.34 1.06
N ALA A 55 10.54 11.41 0.10
CA ALA A 55 11.78 11.07 -0.58
C ALA A 55 11.72 11.35 -2.08
N ASN A 56 12.82 11.85 -2.63
CA ASN A 56 13.10 11.85 -4.06
C ASN A 56 14.07 10.69 -4.35
N VAL A 57 13.73 9.84 -5.33
CA VAL A 57 14.52 8.67 -5.71
C VAL A 57 15.07 8.86 -7.11
N TYR A 58 16.38 8.77 -7.20
CA TYR A 58 17.16 8.91 -8.42
C TYR A 58 17.74 7.56 -8.80
N ILE A 59 17.74 7.27 -10.10
CA ILE A 59 18.36 6.08 -10.67
C ILE A 59 19.30 6.56 -11.76
N ASP A 60 20.59 6.23 -11.63
CA ASP A 60 21.69 6.73 -12.46
C ASP A 60 21.72 8.27 -12.55
N GLY A 61 21.41 8.94 -11.43
CA GLY A 61 21.36 10.39 -11.32
C GLY A 61 20.11 11.04 -11.92
N ILE A 62 19.18 10.27 -12.51
CA ILE A 62 17.92 10.76 -13.07
C ILE A 62 16.81 10.60 -12.04
N LEU A 63 16.02 11.65 -11.79
CA LEU A 63 14.87 11.60 -10.88
C LEU A 63 13.73 10.75 -11.49
N TYR A 64 13.37 9.64 -10.83
CA TYR A 64 12.25 8.78 -11.25
C TYR A 64 11.03 8.89 -10.35
N PHE A 65 11.25 9.08 -9.04
CA PHE A 65 10.15 9.21 -8.08
C PHE A 65 10.34 10.50 -7.30
N GLN A 66 9.33 11.36 -7.35
CA GLN A 66 9.35 12.65 -6.68
C GLN A 66 8.36 12.65 -5.52
N ASN A 67 8.76 13.24 -4.40
CA ASN A 67 7.93 13.47 -3.23
C ASN A 67 7.21 12.19 -2.72
N VAL A 68 7.90 11.05 -2.64
CA VAL A 68 7.35 9.79 -2.16
C VAL A 68 7.12 9.86 -0.65
N PRO A 69 5.88 10.00 -0.15
CA PRO A 69 5.62 10.20 1.26
C PRO A 69 5.98 8.97 2.09
N SER A 70 6.29 9.14 3.37
CA SER A 70 6.40 8.02 4.31
C SER A 70 5.10 7.20 4.33
N ARG A 71 5.25 5.87 4.35
CA ARG A 71 4.20 4.85 4.27
C ARG A 71 3.42 4.82 2.96
N PHE A 72 4.09 5.21 1.88
CA PHE A 72 3.55 5.17 0.52
C PHE A 72 4.19 4.05 -0.30
N ILE A 73 3.40 3.54 -1.25
CA ILE A 73 3.80 2.54 -2.25
C ILE A 73 3.52 3.18 -3.61
N SER A 74 4.57 3.40 -4.40
CA SER A 74 4.40 3.90 -5.77
C SER A 74 3.93 2.79 -6.71
N ASN A 75 3.43 3.21 -7.87
CA ASN A 75 3.30 2.32 -9.01
C ASN A 75 4.67 1.94 -9.57
N TYR A 76 4.71 0.88 -10.37
CA TYR A 76 5.89 0.52 -11.16
C TYR A 76 6.12 1.52 -12.28
N VAL A 77 7.39 1.89 -12.48
CA VAL A 77 7.87 2.72 -13.57
C VAL A 77 8.91 1.93 -14.36
N PRO A 78 8.77 1.81 -15.69
CA PRO A 78 9.79 1.17 -16.51
C PRO A 78 11.04 2.03 -16.59
N LEU A 79 12.19 1.38 -16.46
CA LEU A 79 13.48 2.00 -16.70
C LEU A 79 13.90 1.79 -18.16
N PRO A 80 14.63 2.74 -18.77
CA PRO A 80 15.29 2.51 -20.04
C PRO A 80 16.16 1.26 -19.96
N ASP A 81 16.12 0.40 -20.99
CA ASP A 81 17.09 -0.66 -21.13
C ASP A 81 18.41 -0.04 -21.61
N THR A 82 19.34 0.13 -20.67
CA THR A 82 20.68 0.68 -20.95
C THR A 82 21.68 -0.43 -21.30
N GLY A 83 21.28 -1.71 -21.23
CA GLY A 83 22.18 -2.86 -21.31
C GLY A 83 23.15 -3.00 -20.14
N VAL A 84 23.03 -2.15 -19.11
CA VAL A 84 23.83 -2.21 -17.88
C VAL A 84 23.01 -2.92 -16.81
N PRO A 85 23.49 -4.01 -16.21
CA PRO A 85 22.71 -4.77 -15.23
C PRO A 85 22.68 -4.11 -13.84
N THR A 86 23.61 -3.19 -13.56
CA THR A 86 23.77 -2.54 -12.25
C THR A 86 23.49 -1.05 -12.36
N HIS A 87 22.60 -0.56 -11.51
CA HIS A 87 22.22 0.85 -11.47
C HIS A 87 22.59 1.48 -10.13
N THR A 88 22.90 2.78 -10.15
CA THR A 88 23.11 3.56 -8.93
C THR A 88 21.78 4.15 -8.48
N ILE A 89 21.37 3.86 -7.25
CA ILE A 89 20.17 4.39 -6.62
C ILE A 89 20.59 5.46 -5.60
N GLY A 90 20.13 6.70 -5.80
CA GLY A 90 20.38 7.82 -4.91
C GLY A 90 19.08 8.33 -4.28
N ILE A 91 19.09 8.58 -2.97
CA ILE A 91 17.91 9.08 -2.25
C ILE A 91 18.20 10.47 -1.68
N ARG A 92 17.25 11.39 -1.84
CA ARG A 92 17.26 12.71 -1.19
C ARG A 92 15.97 12.92 -0.41
N ALA A 93 16.05 13.67 0.68
CA ALA A 93 14.85 14.23 1.31
C ALA A 93 14.23 15.26 0.36
N ALA A 94 12.92 15.18 0.16
CA ALA A 94 12.25 15.99 -0.85
C ALA A 94 12.09 17.46 -0.46
N ASP A 95 12.15 17.76 0.84
CA ASP A 95 12.12 19.10 1.43
C ASP A 95 13.51 19.70 1.67
N SER A 96 14.58 18.96 1.35
CA SER A 96 15.95 19.43 1.53
C SER A 96 16.36 20.40 0.41
N SER A 97 17.03 21.49 0.78
CA SER A 97 17.75 22.35 -0.15
C SER A 97 19.16 21.84 -0.48
N ASP A 98 19.58 20.74 0.14
CA ASP A 98 20.86 20.09 -0.14
C ASP A 98 20.75 19.24 -1.42
N GLU A 99 21.74 19.40 -2.30
CA GLU A 99 21.90 18.63 -3.51
C GLU A 99 22.61 17.28 -3.25
N GLY A 100 23.13 17.06 -2.05
CA GLY A 100 23.72 15.80 -1.63
C GLY A 100 22.69 14.66 -1.52
N PHE A 101 23.12 13.44 -1.85
CA PHE A 101 22.35 12.24 -1.54
C PHE A 101 22.48 11.89 -0.06
N LEU A 102 21.36 11.56 0.58
CA LEU A 102 21.34 11.01 1.94
C LEU A 102 21.96 9.61 1.96
N VAL A 103 21.69 8.84 0.90
CA VAL A 103 22.30 7.53 0.67
C VAL A 103 22.40 7.27 -0.83
N GLU A 104 23.48 6.61 -1.22
CA GLU A 104 23.67 6.03 -2.55
C GLU A 104 24.04 4.56 -2.41
N SER A 105 23.47 3.72 -3.27
CA SER A 105 23.81 2.30 -3.34
C SER A 105 23.74 1.79 -4.78
N GLN A 106 24.36 0.65 -5.03
CA GLN A 106 24.24 -0.05 -6.30
C GLN A 106 23.31 -1.25 -6.16
N ALA A 107 22.49 -1.50 -7.17
CA ALA A 107 21.61 -2.65 -7.21
C ALA A 107 21.54 -3.27 -8.61
N PRO A 108 21.43 -4.61 -8.71
CA PRO A 108 21.16 -5.27 -9.97
C PRO A 108 19.70 -5.05 -10.37
N LEU A 109 19.45 -4.41 -11.51
CA LEU A 109 18.12 -4.26 -12.09
C LEU A 109 18.12 -4.90 -13.48
N GLU A 110 17.78 -6.18 -13.53
CA GLU A 110 17.82 -6.96 -14.76
C GLU A 110 16.61 -6.66 -15.66
N THR A 111 16.89 -6.60 -16.96
CA THR A 111 15.90 -6.57 -18.02
C THR A 111 14.89 -7.72 -17.84
N GLY A 112 13.60 -7.43 -17.95
CA GLY A 112 12.54 -8.43 -17.79
C GLY A 112 12.17 -8.76 -16.34
N ALA A 113 12.74 -8.06 -15.34
CA ALA A 113 12.37 -8.18 -13.94
C ALA A 113 11.62 -6.95 -13.40
N ASP A 114 10.94 -7.13 -12.26
CA ASP A 114 10.30 -6.07 -11.48
C ASP A 114 10.98 -5.98 -10.12
N TYR A 115 11.16 -4.76 -9.63
CA TYR A 115 11.85 -4.52 -8.38
C TYR A 115 11.10 -3.56 -7.47
N THR A 116 11.17 -3.82 -6.16
CA THR A 116 10.74 -2.88 -5.13
C THR A 116 11.97 -2.29 -4.44
N ILE A 117 12.13 -0.97 -4.53
CA ILE A 117 13.12 -0.19 -3.78
C ILE A 117 12.48 0.19 -2.44
N LEU A 118 12.81 -0.56 -1.39
CA LEU A 118 12.31 -0.32 -0.04
C LEU A 118 13.23 0.65 0.71
N LEU A 119 12.71 1.85 1.01
CA LEU A 119 13.38 2.81 1.89
C LEU A 119 13.07 2.45 3.33
N TRP A 120 14.10 2.49 4.17
CA TRP A 120 14.04 2.15 5.58
C TRP A 120 15.17 2.86 6.31
N ASP A 121 15.05 2.97 7.62
CA ASP A 121 16.01 3.68 8.46
C ASP A 121 16.37 2.90 9.71
N ASN A 122 17.45 3.35 10.33
CA ASN A 122 17.89 2.94 11.65
C ASN A 122 18.05 4.16 12.57
N ALA A 123 18.64 3.94 13.75
CA ALA A 123 18.90 5.00 14.72
C ALA A 123 19.80 6.13 14.18
N ASP A 124 20.66 5.84 13.20
CA ASP A 124 21.62 6.76 12.60
C ASP A 124 21.06 7.49 11.36
N GLY A 125 19.89 7.08 10.86
CA GLY A 125 19.20 7.70 9.74
C GLY A 125 18.85 6.72 8.62
N LEU A 126 18.72 7.26 7.40
CA LEU A 126 18.34 6.47 6.22
C LEU A 126 19.44 5.45 5.88
N THR A 127 19.06 4.20 5.68
CA THR A 127 19.97 3.10 5.34
C THR A 127 19.97 2.88 3.82
N PRO A 128 21.02 2.29 3.21
CA PRO A 128 20.95 1.87 1.81
C PRO A 128 19.64 1.10 1.53
N PRO A 129 18.91 1.48 0.46
CA PRO A 129 17.61 0.90 0.19
C PRO A 129 17.74 -0.60 -0.06
N TRP A 130 16.75 -1.35 0.39
CA TRP A 130 16.68 -2.76 0.08
C TRP A 130 15.97 -2.94 -1.25
N VAL A 131 16.67 -3.44 -2.25
CA VAL A 131 16.10 -3.73 -3.56
C VAL A 131 15.63 -5.19 -3.59
N LEU A 132 14.32 -5.38 -3.71
CA LEU A 132 13.66 -6.69 -3.72
C LEU A 132 13.30 -7.07 -5.14
N LEU A 133 13.61 -8.29 -5.56
CA LEU A 133 13.08 -8.87 -6.80
C LEU A 133 11.62 -9.28 -6.58
N ASP A 134 10.75 -8.89 -7.50
CA ASP A 134 9.32 -9.17 -7.46
C ASP A 134 8.97 -10.30 -8.42
N GLU A 135 8.26 -11.32 -7.93
CA GLU A 135 7.87 -12.51 -8.71
C GLU A 135 6.62 -12.29 -9.58
N ASN A 136 6.42 -11.06 -10.06
CA ASN A 136 5.24 -10.67 -10.83
C ASN A 136 5.08 -11.46 -12.13
N ASN A 137 6.15 -12.04 -12.66
CA ASN A 137 6.13 -12.87 -13.86
C ASN A 137 6.08 -14.37 -13.58
N GLN A 138 6.15 -14.80 -12.31
CA GLN A 138 6.15 -16.23 -11.99
C GLN A 138 4.75 -16.81 -12.15
N PRO A 139 4.56 -17.97 -12.82
CA PRO A 139 3.24 -18.53 -13.01
C PRO A 139 2.51 -18.81 -11.69
N ILE A 140 1.28 -18.32 -11.58
CA ILE A 140 0.38 -18.68 -10.49
C ILE A 140 -0.39 -19.96 -10.87
N ARG A 141 -0.56 -20.89 -9.92
CA ARG A 141 -1.40 -22.07 -10.09
C ARG A 141 -2.82 -21.63 -10.47
N ALA A 142 -3.43 -22.33 -11.42
CA ALA A 142 -4.80 -22.05 -11.86
C ALA A 142 -5.76 -22.00 -10.65
N GLY A 143 -6.51 -20.90 -10.53
CA GLY A 143 -7.44 -20.67 -9.43
C GLY A 143 -6.84 -20.12 -8.13
N PHE A 144 -5.53 -19.87 -8.05
CA PHE A 144 -4.86 -19.33 -6.85
C PHE A 144 -4.49 -17.86 -7.05
N GLY A 145 -4.26 -17.14 -5.95
CA GLY A 145 -3.49 -15.90 -5.90
C GLY A 145 -2.10 -16.15 -5.30
N ALA A 146 -1.14 -15.25 -5.55
CA ALA A 146 0.20 -15.29 -4.94
C ALA A 146 0.39 -14.11 -3.99
N VAL A 147 1.03 -14.31 -2.85
CA VAL A 147 1.21 -13.26 -1.86
C VAL A 147 2.54 -13.38 -1.13
N ARG A 148 3.19 -12.24 -0.86
CA ARG A 148 4.30 -12.16 0.11
C ARG A 148 4.02 -11.12 1.19
N LEU A 149 4.74 -11.25 2.29
CA LEU A 149 4.69 -10.35 3.44
C LEU A 149 5.96 -9.49 3.43
N VAL A 150 5.80 -8.18 3.63
CA VAL A 150 6.91 -7.22 3.61
C VAL A 150 6.87 -6.37 4.87
N ARG A 151 7.96 -6.37 5.63
CA ARG A 151 8.22 -5.46 6.73
C ARG A 151 8.81 -4.17 6.17
N ALA A 152 8.00 -3.14 6.05
CA ALA A 152 8.37 -1.79 5.60
C ALA A 152 8.43 -0.81 6.79
N ALA A 153 9.25 -1.15 7.78
CA ALA A 153 9.39 -0.46 9.07
C ALA A 153 10.84 -0.09 9.43
N SER A 154 11.03 0.87 10.32
CA SER A 154 12.32 1.21 10.92
C SER A 154 12.99 0.01 11.60
N THR A 155 14.32 0.04 11.75
CA THR A 155 15.03 -0.99 12.55
C THR A 155 14.72 -0.94 14.03
N ASN A 156 14.19 0.19 14.49
CA ASN A 156 13.79 0.38 15.89
C ASN A 156 12.52 -0.39 16.23
N THR A 157 11.75 -0.78 15.21
CA THR A 157 10.59 -1.64 15.39
C THR A 157 11.07 -3.04 15.74
N PRO A 158 10.45 -3.72 16.72
CA PRO A 158 10.79 -5.12 17.01
C PRO A 158 10.54 -6.04 15.79
N PRO A 159 11.15 -7.24 15.78
CA PRO A 159 10.78 -8.28 14.81
C PRO A 159 9.29 -8.60 14.91
N VAL A 160 8.70 -9.04 13.79
CA VAL A 160 7.26 -9.33 13.72
C VAL A 160 7.03 -10.73 13.20
N GLU A 161 6.17 -11.48 13.87
CA GLU A 161 5.54 -12.65 13.29
C GLU A 161 4.29 -12.21 12.55
N MET A 162 4.25 -12.48 11.25
CA MET A 162 3.08 -12.28 10.41
C MET A 162 2.56 -13.63 9.96
N CYS A 163 1.26 -13.87 10.17
CA CYS A 163 0.57 -15.09 9.80
C CYS A 163 -0.55 -14.77 8.82
N LEU A 164 -0.54 -15.40 7.66
CA LEU A 164 -1.66 -15.36 6.73
C LEU A 164 -2.15 -16.79 6.54
N SER A 165 -3.41 -17.04 6.90
CA SER A 165 -3.91 -18.42 7.09
C SER A 165 -3.04 -19.17 8.11
N GLN A 166 -2.69 -20.44 7.85
CA GLN A 166 -1.82 -21.26 8.70
C GLN A 166 -0.31 -21.05 8.42
N ARG A 167 0.05 -20.07 7.59
CA ARG A 167 1.44 -19.81 7.20
C ARG A 167 1.97 -18.57 7.92
N CYS A 168 2.90 -18.78 8.83
CA CYS A 168 3.55 -17.73 9.60
C CYS A 168 5.01 -17.54 9.18
N GLY A 169 5.49 -16.30 9.25
CA GLY A 169 6.91 -15.97 9.09
C GLY A 169 7.31 -14.90 10.10
N ILE A 170 8.49 -15.08 10.70
CA ILE A 170 9.14 -14.05 11.51
C ILE A 170 9.98 -13.18 10.58
N LEU A 171 9.65 -11.89 10.51
CA LEU A 171 10.38 -10.88 9.76
C LEU A 171 11.22 -10.03 10.72
N THR A 172 12.52 -9.96 10.45
CA THR A 172 13.52 -9.25 11.26
C THR A 172 14.09 -8.05 10.48
N ASN A 173 15.16 -7.44 10.99
CA ASN A 173 15.92 -6.44 10.24
C ASN A 173 16.72 -7.07 9.10
N GLU A 174 17.11 -8.34 9.22
CA GLU A 174 17.89 -9.13 8.24
C GLU A 174 17.02 -9.99 7.33
N GLN A 175 15.75 -10.19 7.69
CA GLN A 175 14.76 -10.91 6.89
C GLN A 175 13.47 -10.07 6.82
N ARG A 176 13.45 -9.08 5.95
CA ARG A 176 12.33 -8.12 5.88
C ARG A 176 11.18 -8.57 4.97
N VAL A 177 11.37 -9.63 4.21
CA VAL A 177 10.42 -10.12 3.21
C VAL A 177 10.24 -11.62 3.35
N SER A 178 9.03 -12.13 3.17
CA SER A 178 8.78 -13.56 3.02
C SER A 178 8.94 -14.00 1.57
N ASN A 179 9.10 -15.29 1.35
CA ASN A 179 8.86 -15.84 0.02
C ASN A 179 7.39 -15.64 -0.39
N TYR A 180 7.12 -15.68 -1.69
CA TYR A 180 5.75 -15.77 -2.17
C TYR A 180 5.15 -17.14 -1.82
N ILE A 181 3.89 -17.11 -1.40
CA ILE A 181 3.06 -18.30 -1.19
C ILE A 181 1.83 -18.18 -2.06
N GLN A 182 1.38 -19.30 -2.62
CA GLN A 182 0.13 -19.35 -3.38
C GLN A 182 -0.99 -19.83 -2.46
N LEU A 183 -2.09 -19.08 -2.43
CA LEU A 183 -3.27 -19.34 -1.60
C LEU A 183 -4.53 -19.32 -2.46
N GLU A 184 -5.58 -19.99 -1.99
CA GLU A 184 -6.88 -19.94 -2.64
C GLU A 184 -7.48 -18.52 -2.50
N PRO A 185 -8.40 -18.11 -3.39
CA PRO A 185 -9.03 -16.81 -3.31
C PRO A 185 -9.99 -16.77 -2.12
N GLU A 186 -9.70 -15.92 -1.15
CA GLU A 186 -10.47 -15.79 0.08
C GLU A 186 -10.14 -14.47 0.80
N THR A 187 -10.99 -14.07 1.74
CA THR A 187 -10.63 -13.09 2.77
C THR A 187 -10.01 -13.79 3.99
N TYR A 188 -8.70 -13.67 4.13
CA TYR A 188 -7.94 -14.19 5.26
C TYR A 188 -7.89 -13.20 6.43
N GLY A 189 -7.94 -13.72 7.66
CA GLY A 189 -7.50 -12.98 8.85
C GLY A 189 -5.98 -13.05 8.98
N MET A 190 -5.29 -11.96 8.67
CA MET A 190 -3.85 -11.87 8.86
C MET A 190 -3.52 -11.55 10.32
N GLY A 191 -2.89 -12.49 11.01
CA GLY A 191 -2.35 -12.28 12.35
C GLY A 191 -1.03 -11.50 12.30
N LEU A 192 -0.88 -10.54 13.20
CA LEU A 192 0.37 -9.82 13.44
C LEU A 192 0.72 -9.92 14.92
N ARG A 193 1.96 -10.29 15.23
CA ARG A 193 2.49 -10.32 16.59
C ARG A 193 3.90 -9.75 16.61
N MET A 194 4.12 -8.74 17.46
CA MET A 194 5.49 -8.30 17.74
C MET A 194 6.21 -9.38 18.56
N VAL A 195 7.32 -9.88 18.04
CA VAL A 195 8.22 -10.79 18.76
C VAL A 195 9.04 -9.92 19.71
N ASP A 196 9.34 -10.41 20.92
CA ASP A 196 10.17 -9.77 21.95
C ASP A 196 9.77 -8.37 22.48
N ALA A 197 8.69 -7.77 21.98
CA ALA A 197 8.19 -6.52 22.51
C ALA A 197 7.74 -6.65 23.97
N THR A 198 8.17 -5.71 24.82
CA THR A 198 7.71 -5.59 26.23
C THR A 198 6.19 -5.45 26.35
N ARG A 199 5.53 -5.05 25.26
CA ARG A 199 4.08 -5.11 25.06
C ARG A 199 3.81 -5.74 23.69
N PRO A 200 3.44 -7.02 23.61
CA PRO A 200 3.12 -7.65 22.34
C PRO A 200 1.88 -6.95 21.74
N VAL A 201 2.03 -6.45 20.53
CA VAL A 201 0.90 -5.96 19.74
C VAL A 201 0.38 -7.14 18.93
N ASN A 202 -0.86 -7.55 19.23
CA ASN A 202 -1.58 -8.58 18.50
C ASN A 202 -2.73 -7.95 17.71
N GLY A 203 -2.73 -8.12 16.39
CA GLY A 203 -3.79 -7.64 15.52
C GLY A 203 -4.24 -8.73 14.55
N VAL A 204 -5.51 -8.68 14.15
CA VAL A 204 -6.03 -9.47 13.03
C VAL A 204 -6.56 -8.51 11.98
N PHE A 205 -6.01 -8.58 10.77
CA PHE A 205 -6.32 -7.67 9.67
C PHE A 205 -6.95 -8.47 8.52
N PRO A 206 -8.12 -8.06 7.99
CA PRO A 206 -8.70 -8.74 6.84
C PRO A 206 -7.86 -8.45 5.59
N VAL A 207 -7.52 -9.50 4.85
CA VAL A 207 -6.82 -9.43 3.57
C VAL A 207 -7.57 -10.28 2.57
N THR A 208 -8.03 -9.68 1.47
CA THR A 208 -8.71 -10.41 0.40
C THR A 208 -7.72 -10.70 -0.71
N LEU A 209 -7.68 -11.95 -1.16
CA LEU A 209 -6.89 -12.39 -2.31
C LEU A 209 -7.83 -12.88 -3.40
N ASP A 210 -7.58 -12.45 -4.63
CA ASP A 210 -8.28 -12.89 -5.83
C ASP A 210 -7.42 -13.85 -6.66
N ALA A 211 -8.09 -14.73 -7.43
CA ALA A 211 -7.42 -15.64 -8.34
C ALA A 211 -6.68 -14.87 -9.44
N GLY A 212 -5.45 -15.30 -9.74
CA GLY A 212 -4.61 -14.69 -10.77
C GLY A 212 -3.95 -13.38 -10.35
N GLU A 213 -4.08 -12.93 -9.10
CA GLU A 213 -3.42 -11.71 -8.63
C GLU A 213 -2.17 -12.01 -7.79
N VAL A 214 -1.14 -11.19 -7.94
CA VAL A 214 0.08 -11.20 -7.12
C VAL A 214 -0.01 -10.04 -6.13
N TYR A 215 0.24 -10.31 -4.85
CA TYR A 215 0.15 -9.34 -3.78
C TYR A 215 1.45 -9.20 -3.00
N SER A 216 1.73 -7.96 -2.59
CA SER A 216 2.64 -7.65 -1.50
C SER A 216 1.85 -7.03 -0.36
N ILE A 217 1.92 -7.62 0.83
CA ILE A 217 1.30 -7.04 2.04
C ILE A 217 2.39 -6.32 2.83
N PHE A 218 2.31 -4.99 2.86
CA PHE A 218 3.27 -4.15 3.55
C PHE A 218 2.81 -3.88 4.98
N MET A 219 3.72 -4.07 5.93
CA MET A 219 3.59 -3.61 7.30
C MET A 219 4.46 -2.37 7.50
N PHE A 220 3.83 -1.24 7.79
CA PHE A 220 4.50 0.01 8.15
C PHE A 220 4.44 0.29 9.64
N ASP A 221 5.39 1.08 10.11
CA ASP A 221 5.36 1.56 11.50
C ASP A 221 4.11 2.37 11.83
N PRO A 222 3.65 2.29 13.10
CA PRO A 222 2.55 3.11 13.56
C PRO A 222 2.84 4.60 13.42
N GLN A 223 1.79 5.42 13.28
CA GLN A 223 1.94 6.88 13.22
C GLN A 223 2.33 7.49 14.56
N GLU A 224 1.85 6.88 15.64
CA GLU A 224 2.06 7.34 17.00
C GLU A 224 2.42 6.16 17.89
N GLU A 225 3.17 6.44 18.95
CA GLU A 225 3.49 5.43 19.95
C GLU A 225 2.22 4.81 20.54
N GLY A 226 2.17 3.48 20.61
CA GLY A 226 1.02 2.73 21.13
C GLY A 226 -0.09 2.43 20.11
N GLN A 227 0.02 2.89 18.86
CA GLN A 227 -0.88 2.46 17.78
C GLN A 227 -0.45 1.13 17.16
N LEU A 228 -1.39 0.44 16.52
CA LEU A 228 -1.09 -0.75 15.72
C LEU A 228 -0.29 -0.34 14.47
N PRO A 229 0.63 -1.20 13.98
CA PRO A 229 1.23 -1.04 12.66
C PRO A 229 0.17 -0.92 11.56
N GLN A 230 0.48 -0.16 10.51
CA GLN A 230 -0.39 -0.04 9.35
C GLN A 230 -0.12 -1.22 8.41
N ILE A 231 -1.17 -1.96 8.08
CA ILE A 231 -1.12 -3.06 7.11
C ILE A 231 -1.75 -2.60 5.80
N VAL A 232 -1.01 -2.76 4.70
CA VAL A 232 -1.45 -2.36 3.35
C VAL A 232 -1.25 -3.53 2.39
N PRO A 233 -2.32 -4.28 2.07
CA PRO A 233 -2.32 -5.18 0.91
C PRO A 233 -2.24 -4.35 -0.37
N TYR A 234 -1.34 -4.72 -1.27
CA TYR A 234 -1.16 -4.06 -2.57
C TYR A 234 -1.13 -5.11 -3.68
N ILE A 235 -1.87 -4.87 -4.76
CA ILE A 235 -1.88 -5.73 -5.96
C ILE A 235 -0.68 -5.34 -6.83
N ASP A 236 0.29 -6.22 -6.94
CA ASP A 236 1.51 -6.00 -7.72
C ASP A 236 1.23 -6.17 -9.22
N THR A 237 0.48 -7.22 -9.58
CA THR A 237 0.03 -7.46 -10.95
C THR A 237 -1.18 -8.38 -10.98
N LYS A 238 -1.95 -8.31 -12.08
CA LYS A 238 -2.99 -9.28 -12.40
C LYS A 238 -2.48 -10.17 -13.53
N GLN A 239 -2.17 -11.43 -13.27
CA GLN A 239 -1.80 -12.37 -14.32
C GLN A 239 -3.06 -12.84 -15.05
N ARG A 240 -2.98 -12.93 -16.38
CA ARG A 240 -3.97 -13.72 -17.12
C ARG A 240 -3.79 -15.17 -16.73
N ILE A 241 -4.82 -15.75 -16.12
CA ILE A 241 -4.92 -17.21 -16.03
C ILE A 241 -4.92 -17.71 -17.47
N ALA A 242 -3.84 -18.39 -17.87
CA ALA A 242 -3.82 -19.05 -19.18
C ALA A 242 -5.04 -19.98 -19.21
N PRO A 243 -5.90 -19.92 -20.26
CA PRO A 243 -6.93 -20.92 -20.40
C PRO A 243 -6.23 -22.26 -20.34
N THR A 244 -6.64 -23.12 -19.41
CA THR A 244 -6.18 -24.50 -19.40
C THR A 244 -6.36 -25.01 -20.81
N SER A 245 -5.28 -25.50 -21.44
CA SER A 245 -5.38 -26.22 -22.70
C SER A 245 -6.08 -27.55 -22.43
N ASP A 246 -7.35 -27.47 -22.06
CA ASP A 246 -8.26 -28.58 -21.93
C ASP A 246 -8.85 -28.85 -23.30
N SER A 247 -8.00 -29.41 -24.15
CA SER A 247 -8.43 -30.19 -25.30
C SER A 247 -7.92 -31.62 -25.11
N GLY A 248 -8.54 -32.40 -24.21
CA GLY A 248 -8.26 -33.82 -24.21
C GLY A 248 -8.71 -34.63 -22.99
N SER A 249 -9.96 -35.09 -23.04
CA SER A 249 -10.51 -36.28 -22.36
C SER A 249 -10.84 -36.14 -20.86
N PRO A 250 -12.05 -36.56 -20.42
CA PRO A 250 -12.37 -36.61 -19.01
C PRO A 250 -11.45 -37.62 -18.30
N PRO A 251 -10.90 -37.29 -17.11
CA PRO A 251 -10.14 -38.25 -16.33
C PRO A 251 -11.06 -39.39 -15.87
N ALA A 252 -10.54 -40.62 -15.92
CA ALA A 252 -11.24 -41.79 -15.40
C ALA A 252 -11.54 -41.61 -13.90
N GLU A 253 -12.79 -41.88 -13.51
CA GLU A 253 -13.23 -41.90 -12.11
C GLU A 253 -12.33 -42.83 -11.29
N THR A 254 -11.60 -42.27 -10.32
CA THR A 254 -11.00 -43.05 -9.23
C THR A 254 -12.06 -43.36 -8.17
N PRO A 255 -12.04 -44.57 -7.57
CA PRO A 255 -13.02 -44.96 -6.56
C PRO A 255 -12.89 -44.11 -5.28
N PRO A 256 -13.99 -43.95 -4.51
CA PRO A 256 -14.02 -43.04 -3.36
C PRO A 256 -13.07 -43.49 -2.25
N TYR A 257 -12.24 -42.55 -1.78
CA TYR A 257 -11.47 -42.72 -0.55
C TYR A 257 -12.40 -42.73 0.68
N PRO A 258 -12.06 -43.50 1.73
CA PRO A 258 -12.80 -43.51 2.99
C PRO A 258 -12.74 -42.14 3.68
N SER A 259 -13.86 -41.75 4.30
CA SER A 259 -14.06 -40.48 5.00
C SER A 259 -13.02 -40.25 6.10
N ASP A 260 -12.20 -39.22 5.93
CA ASP A 260 -11.35 -38.65 6.98
C ASP A 260 -12.19 -37.98 8.08
N PRO A 261 -11.67 -37.93 9.33
CA PRO A 261 -12.40 -37.40 10.48
C PRO A 261 -12.69 -35.90 10.41
N VAL A 262 -13.88 -35.55 10.89
CA VAL A 262 -14.44 -34.19 10.97
C VAL A 262 -13.46 -33.23 11.67
N PRO A 263 -13.04 -32.12 11.04
CA PRO A 263 -12.24 -31.09 11.72
C PRO A 263 -13.08 -30.35 12.79
N PRO A 264 -12.45 -29.85 13.87
CA PRO A 264 -13.15 -29.11 14.93
C PRO A 264 -13.83 -27.83 14.40
N PRO A 265 -14.91 -27.36 15.07
CA PRO A 265 -15.76 -26.29 14.54
C PRO A 265 -14.99 -24.98 14.35
N LEU A 266 -15.13 -24.41 13.15
CA LEU A 266 -14.68 -23.08 12.77
C LEU A 266 -15.32 -22.03 13.68
N TYR A 267 -14.52 -21.07 14.16
CA TYR A 267 -15.02 -19.86 14.80
C TYR A 267 -15.90 -19.09 13.79
N PRO A 268 -17.05 -18.53 14.22
CA PRO A 268 -17.91 -17.80 13.29
C PRO A 268 -17.21 -16.53 12.79
N PRO A 269 -17.35 -16.21 11.49
CA PRO A 269 -16.85 -14.95 10.94
C PRO A 269 -17.57 -13.77 11.60
N VAL A 270 -16.80 -12.81 12.12
CA VAL A 270 -17.33 -11.52 12.55
C VAL A 270 -17.58 -10.68 11.29
N THR A 271 -18.77 -10.79 10.71
CA THR A 271 -19.24 -9.89 9.64
C THR A 271 -19.56 -8.52 10.23
N GLY A 272 -18.54 -7.67 10.36
CA GLY A 272 -18.70 -6.24 10.55
C GLY A 272 -18.64 -5.54 9.19
N ALA A 273 -19.69 -4.81 8.81
CA ALA A 273 -19.63 -3.90 7.67
C ALA A 273 -18.71 -2.72 8.05
N PHE A 274 -17.46 -2.74 7.57
CA PHE A 274 -16.51 -1.67 7.82
C PHE A 274 -16.50 -0.70 6.64
N LEU A 275 -16.98 0.53 6.89
CA LEU A 275 -16.74 1.67 6.01
C LEU A 275 -15.23 1.95 5.92
N SER A 276 -14.72 2.15 4.70
CA SER A 276 -13.32 2.48 4.45
C SER A 276 -12.88 3.74 5.21
N PRO A 277 -11.59 3.90 5.53
CA PRO A 277 -11.06 5.11 6.17
C PRO A 277 -11.42 6.40 5.40
N ALA A 278 -11.42 6.33 4.05
CA ALA A 278 -11.85 7.43 3.19
C ALA A 278 -13.34 7.78 3.37
N ALA A 279 -14.21 6.77 3.53
CA ALA A 279 -15.63 6.98 3.80
C ALA A 279 -15.88 7.59 5.20
N ARG A 280 -15.04 7.28 6.20
CA ARG A 280 -15.12 7.88 7.55
C ARG A 280 -14.76 9.36 7.56
N LEU A 281 -13.71 9.75 6.83
CA LEU A 281 -13.31 11.16 6.69
C LEU A 281 -14.37 11.97 5.93
N TRP A 282 -14.99 11.38 4.92
CA TRP A 282 -16.08 12.01 4.17
C TRP A 282 -17.32 12.27 5.03
N LEU A 283 -17.76 11.28 5.82
CA LEU A 283 -18.89 11.46 6.74
C LEU A 283 -18.59 12.49 7.83
N GLY A 284 -17.37 12.50 8.38
CA GLY A 284 -16.96 13.50 9.36
C GLY A 284 -16.98 14.93 8.81
N GLY A 285 -16.44 15.14 7.61
CA GLY A 285 -16.44 16.45 6.96
C GLY A 285 -17.84 16.99 6.66
N LEU A 286 -18.76 16.11 6.23
CA LEU A 286 -20.13 16.49 5.88
C LEU A 286 -20.93 16.95 7.13
N VAL A 287 -20.73 16.29 8.27
CA VAL A 287 -21.36 16.67 9.54
C VAL A 287 -20.85 18.04 10.03
N VAL A 288 -19.54 18.28 10.00
CA VAL A 288 -18.96 19.57 10.42
C VAL A 288 -19.43 20.70 9.50
N GLY A 289 -19.48 20.46 8.19
CA GLY A 289 -19.98 21.43 7.21
C GLY A 289 -21.44 21.83 7.43
N LEU A 290 -22.31 20.85 7.73
CA LEU A 290 -23.72 21.11 8.02
C LEU A 290 -23.94 21.89 9.32
N ILE A 291 -23.15 21.60 10.37
CA ILE A 291 -23.21 22.34 11.64
C ILE A 291 -22.79 23.80 11.44
N ALA A 292 -21.70 24.06 10.71
CA ALA A 292 -21.23 25.41 10.42
C ALA A 292 -22.25 26.22 9.59
N ALA A 293 -22.88 25.59 8.59
CA ALA A 293 -23.92 26.21 7.77
C ALA A 293 -25.17 26.55 8.61
N GLY A 294 -25.61 25.64 9.49
CA GLY A 294 -26.74 25.87 10.40
C GLY A 294 -26.51 27.04 11.35
N TRP A 295 -25.31 27.15 11.94
CA TRP A 295 -24.96 28.25 12.83
C TRP A 295 -24.98 29.61 12.12
N LEU A 296 -24.49 29.67 10.88
CA LEU A 296 -24.47 30.91 10.08
C LEU A 296 -25.88 31.42 9.73
N VAL A 297 -26.82 30.50 9.48
CA VAL A 297 -28.23 30.83 9.21
C VAL A 297 -28.93 31.32 10.49
N TRP A 298 -28.67 30.69 11.64
CA TRP A 298 -29.24 31.09 12.92
C TRP A 298 -28.83 32.51 13.32
N LYS A 299 -27.55 32.85 13.15
CA LYS A 299 -27.00 34.17 13.52
C LYS A 299 -27.54 35.33 12.68
N ARG A 300 -28.18 35.05 11.53
CA ARG A 300 -28.77 36.06 10.64
C ARG A 300 -30.27 36.29 10.88
N ARG A 301 -30.90 35.60 11.83
CA ARG A 301 -32.31 35.88 12.14
C ARG A 301 -32.41 37.24 12.86
N PRO A 302 -33.17 38.20 12.32
CA PRO A 302 -33.37 39.48 13.01
C PRO A 302 -34.12 39.22 14.32
N SER A 303 -33.63 39.83 15.41
CA SER A 303 -34.26 39.73 16.72
C SER A 303 -35.73 40.17 16.63
N PRO A 304 -36.67 39.43 17.23
CA PRO A 304 -38.07 39.83 17.24
C PRO A 304 -38.19 41.22 17.89
N ARG A 305 -38.75 42.18 17.15
CA ARG A 305 -39.05 43.50 17.70
C ARG A 305 -40.15 43.32 18.73
N LEU A 306 -39.84 43.62 19.99
CA LEU A 306 -40.85 43.70 21.04
C LEU A 306 -41.83 44.83 20.68
N PRO A 307 -43.15 44.59 20.82
CA PRO A 307 -44.14 45.63 20.59
C PRO A 307 -43.94 46.78 21.59
N SER A 308 -43.85 48.01 21.07
CA SER A 308 -43.80 49.23 21.89
C SER A 308 -45.12 49.41 22.63
N ARG A 309 -45.04 49.56 23.96
CA ARG A 309 -46.16 50.01 24.82
C ARG A 309 -46.45 51.48 24.62
#